data_AF-A0A7Y6EDT7-F1
#
_entry.id   AF-A0A7Y6EDT7-F1
#
_cell.length_a   1.000
_cell.length_b   1.000
_cell.length_c   1.000
_cell.angle_alpha   90.00
_cell.angle_beta   90.00
_cell.angle_gamma   90.00
#
_symmetry.space_group_name_H-M   'P 1'
#
loop_
_entity.id
_entity.type
_entity.pdbx_description
1 polymer ?
#
loop_
_entity_poly.entity_id
_entity_poly.type
_entity_poly.pdbx_seq_one_letter_code
_entity_poly.pdbx_strand_id
1 'polypeptide(L)'
;MTGTGQVQRFVYKELKAGDLRKFEAASADSGTGGGARDQRFSPGGTFAPVFSKIFPSATPRQRTEWGGKKKVSNVHAADVFVHIDDTAIDRAATELEVRSVDGEDYVVMRMEYWPPTKARPTEVRLGRVAALRLTPPTNEGRVFLLVIQSDAQVSPRLAFITEQAIQNNLWNAEVTDFFRPILAQPPGTNATMGFKDFEAKTSFVK
;
A
#
# COMPACT_ATOMS: atom_id res chain seq x y z
N MET A 1 7.12 -15.50 16.78
CA MET A 1 5.85 -14.88 16.32
C MET A 1 6.11 -13.38 16.30
N THR A 2 6.58 -12.87 15.17
CA THR A 2 6.80 -11.43 14.95
C THR A 2 5.46 -10.71 15.03
N GLY A 3 5.42 -9.48 15.57
CA GLY A 3 4.23 -8.69 15.92
C GLY A 3 3.17 -8.50 14.81
N THR A 4 2.52 -9.57 14.42
CA THR A 4 1.59 -9.72 13.29
C THR A 4 0.29 -10.26 13.86
N GLY A 5 -0.34 -9.43 14.69
CA GLY A 5 -1.69 -9.67 15.20
C GLY A 5 -2.65 -10.15 14.11
N GLN A 6 -3.80 -10.68 14.52
CA GLN A 6 -4.78 -11.24 13.61
C GLN A 6 -5.13 -10.25 12.50
N VAL A 7 -4.97 -10.70 11.25
CA VAL A 7 -5.21 -9.86 10.08
C VAL A 7 -6.71 -9.68 9.90
N GLN A 8 -7.17 -8.43 9.95
CA GLN A 8 -8.58 -8.09 9.77
C GLN A 8 -8.91 -7.93 8.28
N ARG A 9 -8.01 -7.26 7.54
CA ARG A 9 -8.16 -6.98 6.11
C ARG A 9 -6.84 -6.56 5.47
N PHE A 10 -6.72 -6.74 4.17
CA PHE A 10 -5.67 -6.14 3.37
C PHE A 10 -6.14 -5.77 1.97
N VAL A 11 -5.53 -4.74 1.40
CA VAL A 11 -5.60 -4.38 -0.02
C VAL A 11 -4.23 -4.61 -0.63
N TYR A 12 -4.18 -5.19 -1.83
CA TYR A 12 -2.92 -5.50 -2.49
C TYR A 12 -2.91 -5.09 -3.96
N LYS A 13 -1.69 -4.87 -4.48
CA LYS A 13 -1.44 -4.68 -5.90
C LYS A 13 -0.06 -5.20 -6.29
N GLU A 14 -0.02 -5.99 -7.34
CA GLU A 14 1.20 -6.48 -7.96
C GLU A 14 2.02 -5.31 -8.51
N LEU A 15 3.29 -5.26 -8.17
CA LEU A 15 4.25 -4.33 -8.73
C LEU A 15 4.85 -4.94 -9.98
N LYS A 16 4.60 -4.32 -11.14
CA LYS A 16 5.20 -4.77 -12.40
C LYS A 16 6.61 -4.21 -12.55
N ALA A 17 7.39 -4.74 -13.48
CA ALA A 17 8.75 -4.27 -13.77
C ALA A 17 8.82 -2.74 -14.02
N GLY A 18 7.78 -2.15 -14.62
CA GLY A 18 7.68 -0.70 -14.78
C GLY A 18 7.47 0.07 -13.47
N ASP A 19 6.83 -0.53 -12.47
CA ASP A 19 6.67 0.05 -11.14
C ASP A 19 7.96 -0.10 -10.32
N LEU A 20 8.58 -1.28 -10.36
CA LEU A 20 9.87 -1.53 -9.69
C LEU A 20 10.95 -0.54 -10.15
N ARG A 21 11.10 -0.34 -11.47
CA ARG A 21 12.02 0.67 -12.01
C ARG A 21 11.73 2.09 -11.53
N LYS A 22 10.47 2.44 -11.26
CA LYS A 22 10.13 3.76 -10.69
C LYS A 22 10.52 3.88 -9.23
N PHE A 23 10.58 2.78 -8.48
CA PHE A 23 11.11 2.76 -7.11
C PHE A 23 12.65 2.91 -7.13
N GLU A 24 13.33 2.14 -7.98
CA GLU A 24 14.79 2.19 -8.17
C GLU A 24 15.28 3.55 -8.68
N ALA A 25 14.65 4.11 -9.71
CA ALA A 25 15.11 5.34 -10.36
C ALA A 25 15.16 6.58 -9.46
N ALA A 26 14.59 6.60 -8.25
CA ALA A 26 14.82 7.73 -7.34
C ALA A 26 16.18 7.69 -6.61
N SER A 27 17.06 6.74 -6.92
CA SER A 27 18.49 6.91 -6.65
C SER A 27 19.22 7.71 -7.75
N ALA A 28 18.56 8.07 -8.86
CA ALA A 28 19.12 8.87 -9.94
C ALA A 28 18.04 9.66 -10.72
N ASP A 29 18.00 10.98 -10.50
CA ASP A 29 17.39 12.02 -11.34
C ASP A 29 15.94 12.53 -11.07
N SER A 30 15.94 13.85 -10.82
CA SER A 30 14.92 14.88 -11.09
C SER A 30 13.74 15.07 -10.12
N GLY A 31 13.74 16.23 -9.47
CA GLY A 31 12.77 16.71 -8.47
C GLY A 31 11.44 17.21 -9.03
N THR A 32 10.82 16.53 -10.00
CA THR A 32 9.52 16.93 -10.56
C THR A 32 8.60 15.74 -10.77
N GLY A 33 8.02 15.18 -9.70
CA GLY A 33 7.11 14.06 -9.89
C GLY A 33 6.41 13.47 -8.66
N GLY A 34 5.94 14.29 -7.71
CA GLY A 34 5.28 13.79 -6.49
C GLY A 34 4.07 12.85 -6.71
N GLY A 35 3.48 12.82 -7.92
CA GLY A 35 2.36 11.93 -8.27
C GLY A 35 2.73 10.65 -9.05
N ALA A 36 4.00 10.41 -9.37
CA ALA A 36 4.42 9.30 -10.22
C ALA A 36 4.34 7.92 -9.53
N ARG A 37 4.30 7.89 -8.19
CA ARG A 37 4.31 6.67 -7.37
C ARG A 37 3.01 6.42 -6.61
N ASP A 38 2.03 7.33 -6.73
CA ASP A 38 0.72 7.12 -6.14
C ASP A 38 0.10 5.83 -6.69
N GLN A 39 -0.29 4.93 -5.80
CA GLN A 39 -0.84 3.65 -6.20
C GLN A 39 -2.33 3.76 -6.46
N ARG A 40 -2.72 3.39 -7.66
CA ARG A 40 -4.11 3.47 -8.14
C ARG A 40 -4.72 2.09 -8.17
N PHE A 41 -5.98 2.02 -7.71
CA PHE A 41 -6.76 0.80 -7.58
C PHE A 41 -8.11 1.00 -8.27
N SER A 42 -8.55 0.01 -9.06
CA SER A 42 -9.77 0.08 -9.86
C SER A 42 -10.43 -1.30 -9.93
N PRO A 43 -11.75 -1.41 -9.73
CA PRO A 43 -12.76 -0.34 -9.74
C PRO A 43 -12.87 0.43 -8.42
N GLY A 44 -12.91 1.76 -8.48
CA GLY A 44 -12.89 2.61 -7.29
C GLY A 44 -14.02 2.33 -6.29
N GLY A 45 -15.24 2.05 -6.78
CA GLY A 45 -16.37 1.68 -5.92
C GLY A 45 -16.19 0.35 -5.18
N THR A 46 -15.34 -0.54 -5.69
CA THR A 46 -15.00 -1.84 -5.07
C THR A 46 -13.94 -1.67 -3.97
N PHE A 47 -12.93 -0.84 -4.21
CA PHE A 47 -11.83 -0.63 -3.26
C PHE A 47 -12.16 0.41 -2.17
N ALA A 48 -13.01 1.39 -2.46
CA ALA A 48 -13.31 2.49 -1.54
C ALA A 48 -13.82 2.04 -0.16
N PRO A 49 -14.77 1.09 -0.05
CA PRO A 49 -15.26 0.65 1.26
C PRO A 49 -14.15 0.06 2.13
N VAL A 50 -13.25 -0.75 1.56
CA VAL A 50 -12.15 -1.37 2.32
C VAL A 50 -11.11 -0.33 2.72
N PHE A 51 -10.73 0.57 1.81
CA PHE A 51 -9.82 1.67 2.16
C PHE A 51 -10.38 2.58 3.26
N SER A 52 -11.68 2.88 3.26
CA SER A 52 -12.28 3.70 4.32
C SER A 52 -12.23 3.06 5.72
N LYS A 53 -12.14 1.72 5.81
CA LYS A 53 -11.93 1.02 7.08
C LYS A 53 -10.48 1.09 7.55
N ILE A 54 -9.53 0.95 6.61
CA ILE A 54 -8.08 1.03 6.89
C ILE A 54 -7.66 2.48 7.20
N PHE A 55 -8.28 3.46 6.54
CA PHE A 55 -8.02 4.88 6.69
C PHE A 55 -9.28 5.58 7.27
N PRO A 56 -9.53 5.50 8.57
CA PRO A 56 -10.79 5.95 9.16
C PRO A 56 -10.90 7.48 9.25
N SER A 57 -9.78 8.21 9.26
CA SER A 57 -9.81 9.67 9.43
C SER A 57 -10.14 10.37 8.12
N ALA A 58 -11.36 10.85 7.95
CA ALA A 58 -11.72 11.70 6.80
C ALA A 58 -11.42 13.17 7.11
N THR A 59 -10.53 13.79 6.34
CA THR A 59 -10.22 15.23 6.43
C THR A 59 -10.65 15.93 5.15
N PRO A 60 -11.45 17.01 5.23
CA PRO A 60 -11.76 17.84 4.07
C PRO A 60 -10.48 18.49 3.53
N ARG A 61 -10.16 18.25 2.25
CA ARG A 61 -9.07 18.94 1.54
C ARG A 61 -9.63 19.74 0.38
N GLN A 62 -9.25 21.01 0.29
CA GLN A 62 -9.47 21.78 -0.92
C GLN A 62 -8.57 21.23 -2.03
N ARG A 63 -9.15 21.05 -3.21
CA ARG A 63 -8.45 20.62 -4.40
C ARG A 63 -8.87 21.49 -5.57
N THR A 64 -7.91 21.85 -6.41
CA THR A 64 -8.18 22.48 -7.70
C THR A 64 -8.57 21.41 -8.72
N GLU A 65 -9.77 21.53 -9.28
CA GLU A 65 -10.26 20.74 -10.39
C GLU A 65 -9.85 21.35 -11.74
N TRP A 66 -10.08 20.58 -12.80
CA TRP A 66 -9.95 21.05 -14.18
C TRP A 66 -10.75 22.35 -14.39
N GLY A 67 -10.10 23.38 -14.93
CA GLY A 67 -10.69 24.72 -15.09
C GLY A 67 -10.57 25.62 -13.85
N GLY A 68 -9.71 25.29 -12.87
CA GLY A 68 -9.37 26.17 -11.75
C GLY A 68 -10.38 26.21 -10.60
N LYS A 69 -11.49 25.45 -10.71
CA LYS A 69 -12.52 25.39 -9.66
C LYS A 69 -11.98 24.68 -8.42
N LYS A 70 -12.22 25.22 -7.23
CA LYS A 70 -11.90 24.53 -5.98
C LYS A 70 -13.06 23.63 -5.56
N LYS A 71 -12.75 22.37 -5.24
CA LYS A 71 -13.70 21.41 -4.65
C LYS A 71 -13.12 20.84 -3.36
N VAL A 72 -13.98 20.68 -2.36
CA VAL A 72 -13.64 19.94 -1.14
C VAL A 72 -13.82 18.45 -1.41
N SER A 73 -12.77 17.67 -1.19
CA SER A 73 -12.84 16.20 -1.21
C SER A 73 -12.51 15.68 0.18
N ASN A 74 -13.27 14.68 0.64
CA ASN A 74 -12.91 13.96 1.86
C ASN A 74 -11.75 13.03 1.53
N VAL A 75 -10.58 13.38 2.04
CA VAL A 75 -9.37 12.56 1.94
C VAL A 75 -9.29 11.73 3.19
N HIS A 76 -9.18 10.43 3.04
CA HIS A 76 -9.05 9.55 4.19
C HIS A 76 -7.58 9.39 4.54
N ALA A 77 -7.27 9.28 5.82
CA ALA A 77 -5.91 9.19 6.31
C ALA A 77 -5.80 8.22 7.50
N ALA A 78 -4.60 7.72 7.67
CA ALA A 78 -4.15 6.93 8.82
C ALA A 78 -2.63 7.09 8.93
N ASP A 79 -2.13 6.94 10.15
CA ASP A 79 -0.70 6.78 10.35
C ASP A 79 -0.37 5.32 10.02
N VAL A 80 0.48 5.13 9.02
CA VAL A 80 0.85 3.83 8.48
C VAL A 80 2.27 3.50 8.89
N PHE A 81 2.47 2.26 9.32
CA PHE A 81 3.76 1.73 9.73
C PHE A 81 4.41 0.97 8.57
N VAL A 82 5.69 1.21 8.34
CA VAL A 82 6.50 0.51 7.34
C VAL A 82 7.75 0.01 8.02
N HIS A 83 8.09 -1.26 7.85
CA HIS A 83 9.33 -1.78 8.42
C HIS A 83 10.51 -1.00 7.83
N ILE A 84 11.48 -0.60 8.65
CA ILE A 84 12.54 0.29 8.16
C ILE A 84 13.36 -0.35 7.03
N ASP A 85 13.54 -1.67 7.06
CA ASP A 85 14.26 -2.42 6.03
C ASP A 85 13.53 -2.46 4.67
N ASP A 86 12.22 -2.15 4.64
CA ASP A 86 11.45 -1.99 3.40
C ASP A 86 11.60 -0.56 2.81
N THR A 87 12.49 0.25 3.37
CA THR A 87 12.72 1.65 2.98
C THR A 87 14.21 1.96 2.79
N ALA A 88 14.50 2.97 1.97
CA ALA A 88 15.83 3.59 1.87
C ALA A 88 16.01 4.76 2.85
N ILE A 89 15.25 4.79 3.95
CA ILE A 89 15.33 5.85 4.96
C ILE A 89 16.44 5.50 5.96
N ASP A 90 17.32 6.47 6.20
CA ASP A 90 18.31 6.37 7.25
C ASP A 90 17.64 6.54 8.63
N ARG A 91 18.06 5.73 9.61
CA ARG A 91 17.63 5.86 11.02
C ARG A 91 17.94 7.25 11.59
N ALA A 92 18.98 7.91 11.09
CA ALA A 92 19.33 9.28 11.48
C ALA A 92 18.48 10.37 10.79
N ALA A 93 17.61 10.00 9.84
CA ALA A 93 16.77 10.97 9.14
C ALA A 93 15.73 11.58 10.09
N THR A 94 15.84 12.88 10.34
CA THR A 94 14.99 13.60 11.30
C THR A 94 13.62 14.00 10.74
N GLU A 95 13.39 13.81 9.43
CA GLU A 95 12.15 14.23 8.77
C GLU A 95 10.98 13.25 8.99
N LEU A 96 11.25 12.00 9.37
CA LEU A 96 10.24 10.97 9.55
C LEU A 96 10.32 10.36 10.94
N GLU A 97 9.16 10.08 11.51
CA GLU A 97 9.06 9.44 12.80
C GLU A 97 9.45 7.95 12.68
N VAL A 98 10.39 7.52 13.51
CA VAL A 98 10.73 6.10 13.68
C VAL A 98 10.23 5.65 15.04
N ARG A 99 9.48 4.55 15.08
CA ARG A 99 9.01 3.91 16.33
C ARG A 99 9.53 2.49 16.42
N SER A 100 10.17 2.17 17.53
CA SER A 100 10.56 0.81 17.86
C SER A 100 9.41 0.09 18.57
N VAL A 101 8.99 -1.07 18.06
CA VAL A 101 7.93 -1.91 18.63
C VAL A 101 8.44 -3.34 18.65
N ASP A 102 8.47 -3.96 19.83
CA ASP A 102 8.95 -5.33 20.05
C ASP A 102 10.37 -5.60 19.50
N GLY A 103 11.24 -4.59 19.53
CA GLY A 103 12.62 -4.68 19.03
C GLY A 103 12.79 -4.45 17.53
N GLU A 104 11.70 -4.20 16.80
CA GLU A 104 11.71 -3.87 15.37
C GLU A 104 11.42 -2.39 15.14
N ASP A 105 12.07 -1.79 14.15
CA ASP A 105 11.94 -0.36 13.84
C ASP A 105 10.99 -0.12 12.67
N TYR A 106 10.06 0.83 12.86
CA TYR A 106 9.08 1.20 11.87
C TYR A 106 9.11 2.69 11.57
N VAL A 107 9.15 3.03 10.29
CA VAL A 107 8.83 4.38 9.81
C VAL A 107 7.32 4.56 9.93
N VAL A 108 6.91 5.63 10.60
CA VAL A 108 5.51 6.02 10.76
C VAL A 108 5.23 7.25 9.94
N MET A 109 4.27 7.14 9.02
CA MET A 109 3.88 8.26 8.19
C MET A 109 2.36 8.33 8.03
N ARG A 110 1.82 9.53 8.17
CA ARG A 110 0.44 9.81 7.80
C ARG A 110 0.25 9.69 6.29
N MET A 111 -0.31 8.57 5.85
CA MET A 111 -0.65 8.33 4.45
C MET A 111 -2.09 8.75 4.16
N GLU A 112 -2.39 8.92 2.87
CA GLU A 112 -3.69 9.39 2.42
C GLU A 112 -4.27 8.47 1.35
N TYR A 113 -5.55 8.13 1.48
CA TYR A 113 -6.36 7.57 0.44
C TYR A 113 -7.30 8.64 -0.14
N TRP A 114 -7.33 8.73 -1.46
CA TRP A 114 -8.13 9.69 -2.20
C TRP A 114 -9.27 8.97 -2.95
N PRO A 115 -10.53 9.42 -2.78
CA PRO A 115 -11.66 8.86 -3.51
C PRO A 115 -11.59 9.17 -5.01
N PRO A 116 -12.45 8.54 -5.83
CA PRO A 116 -12.48 8.80 -7.26
C PRO A 116 -12.78 10.26 -7.59
N THR A 117 -12.38 10.67 -8.78
CA THR A 117 -12.40 12.08 -9.21
C THR A 117 -13.10 12.20 -10.56
N LYS A 118 -13.59 13.38 -10.95
CA LYS A 118 -14.22 13.53 -12.28
C LYS A 118 -13.30 13.11 -13.43
N ALA A 119 -12.02 13.46 -13.35
CA ALA A 119 -11.03 13.07 -14.38
C ALA A 119 -10.71 11.57 -14.36
N ARG A 120 -10.92 10.90 -13.22
CA ARG A 120 -10.62 9.49 -13.00
C ARG A 120 -11.70 8.87 -12.10
N PRO A 121 -12.90 8.65 -12.65
CA PRO A 121 -14.07 8.28 -11.85
C PRO A 121 -14.06 6.80 -11.44
N THR A 122 -13.18 6.01 -12.05
CA THR A 122 -13.15 4.54 -11.91
C THR A 122 -12.03 4.04 -11.01
N GLU A 123 -11.24 4.92 -10.40
CA GLU A 123 -10.11 4.52 -9.57
C GLU A 123 -9.98 5.38 -8.32
N VAL A 124 -9.40 4.75 -7.30
CA VAL A 124 -9.00 5.39 -6.06
C VAL A 124 -7.50 5.43 -5.97
N ARG A 125 -6.96 6.27 -5.07
CA ARG A 125 -5.51 6.53 -5.04
C ARG A 125 -4.95 6.54 -3.63
N LEU A 126 -4.03 5.62 -3.37
CA LEU A 126 -3.14 5.68 -2.22
C LEU A 126 -1.99 6.65 -2.53
N GLY A 127 -2.00 7.79 -1.85
CA GLY A 127 -1.04 8.87 -2.01
C GLY A 127 0.13 8.79 -1.03
N ARG A 128 1.13 9.66 -1.26
CA ARG A 128 2.34 9.81 -0.42
C ARG A 128 3.29 8.61 -0.38
N VAL A 129 3.03 7.58 -1.19
CA VAL A 129 3.89 6.38 -1.33
C VAL A 129 5.34 6.77 -1.66
N ALA A 130 5.54 7.83 -2.46
CA ALA A 130 6.88 8.31 -2.80
C ALA A 130 7.73 8.72 -1.58
N ALA A 131 7.10 9.33 -0.58
CA ALA A 131 7.78 9.88 0.59
C ALA A 131 8.37 8.78 1.49
N LEU A 132 7.84 7.56 1.41
CA LEU A 132 8.33 6.41 2.17
C LEU A 132 9.62 5.82 1.60
N ARG A 133 10.06 6.26 0.41
CA ARG A 133 11.30 5.79 -0.24
C ARG A 133 11.42 4.26 -0.22
N LEU A 134 10.32 3.57 -0.51
CA LEU A 134 10.25 2.11 -0.41
C LEU A 134 11.28 1.43 -1.31
N THR A 135 11.79 0.29 -0.84
CA THR A 135 12.73 -0.60 -1.53
C THR A 135 12.10 -1.97 -1.73
N PRO A 136 11.19 -2.14 -2.71
CA PRO A 136 10.58 -3.44 -2.97
C PRO A 136 11.67 -4.49 -3.30
N PRO A 137 11.54 -5.73 -2.83
CA PRO A 137 12.41 -6.82 -3.26
C PRO A 137 12.34 -7.00 -4.79
N THR A 138 13.46 -7.27 -5.45
CA THR A 138 13.52 -7.40 -6.93
C THR A 138 13.84 -8.81 -7.41
N ASN A 139 14.34 -9.67 -6.53
CA ASN A 139 14.80 -11.03 -6.86
C ASN A 139 13.98 -12.14 -6.17
N GLU A 140 12.73 -11.86 -5.81
CA GLU A 140 11.86 -12.78 -5.05
C GLU A 140 10.60 -13.22 -5.82
N GLY A 141 10.68 -13.21 -7.16
CA GLY A 141 9.56 -13.53 -8.05
C GLY A 141 8.54 -12.39 -8.15
N ARG A 142 7.24 -12.73 -8.18
CA ARG A 142 6.16 -11.71 -8.18
C ARG A 142 6.10 -10.97 -6.84
N VAL A 143 6.01 -9.65 -6.89
CA VAL A 143 6.00 -8.77 -5.71
C VAL A 143 4.69 -8.01 -5.66
N PHE A 144 4.06 -7.93 -4.49
CA PHE A 144 2.85 -7.14 -4.30
C PHE A 144 3.04 -6.17 -3.13
N LEU A 145 2.60 -4.94 -3.33
CA LEU A 145 2.44 -3.95 -2.27
C LEU A 145 1.14 -4.25 -1.53
N LEU A 146 1.22 -4.41 -0.20
CA LEU A 146 0.08 -4.63 0.68
C LEU A 146 -0.12 -3.44 1.61
N VAL A 147 -1.37 -3.00 1.75
CA VAL A 147 -1.82 -2.23 2.92
C VAL A 147 -2.64 -3.18 3.79
N ILE A 148 -2.15 -3.48 4.98
CA ILE A 148 -2.72 -4.49 5.88
C ILE A 148 -3.15 -3.87 7.20
N GLN A 149 -4.35 -4.19 7.65
CA GLN A 149 -4.86 -3.85 8.96
C GLN A 149 -4.99 -5.13 9.78
N SER A 150 -4.45 -5.08 10.99
CA SER A 150 -4.53 -6.13 12.00
C SER A 150 -4.88 -5.54 13.36
N ASP A 151 -5.07 -6.39 14.36
CA ASP A 151 -5.20 -6.00 15.77
C ASP A 151 -3.83 -5.78 16.48
N ALA A 152 -2.72 -5.84 15.75
CA ALA A 152 -1.38 -5.55 16.28
C ALA A 152 -1.21 -4.09 16.66
N GLN A 153 -0.23 -3.80 17.54
CA GLN A 153 0.18 -2.44 17.88
C GLN A 153 0.65 -1.63 16.66
N VAL A 154 1.30 -2.31 15.71
CA VAL A 154 1.72 -1.77 14.41
C VAL A 154 0.64 -2.04 13.37
N SER A 155 -0.34 -1.13 13.26
CA SER A 155 -1.46 -1.24 12.35
C SER A 155 -2.06 0.15 12.02
N PRO A 156 -2.43 0.43 10.76
CA PRO A 156 -2.19 -0.37 9.55
C PRO A 156 -0.72 -0.35 9.12
N ARG A 157 -0.28 -1.40 8.41
CA ARG A 157 1.06 -1.50 7.84
C ARG A 157 1.04 -1.40 6.32
N LEU A 158 2.12 -0.86 5.76
CA LEU A 158 2.50 -1.05 4.37
C LEU A 158 3.64 -2.07 4.32
N ALA A 159 3.51 -3.09 3.49
CA ALA A 159 4.52 -4.16 3.40
C ALA A 159 4.59 -4.73 1.98
N PHE A 160 5.63 -5.52 1.72
CA PHE A 160 5.74 -6.32 0.51
C PHE A 160 5.44 -7.79 0.81
N ILE A 161 4.66 -8.42 -0.07
CA ILE A 161 4.57 -9.87 -0.12
C ILE A 161 5.17 -10.34 -1.44
N THR A 162 5.96 -11.41 -1.36
CA THR A 162 6.68 -11.94 -2.52
C THR A 162 6.27 -13.38 -2.77
N GLU A 163 6.40 -13.81 -4.01
CA GLU A 163 6.15 -15.19 -4.41
C GLU A 163 7.00 -16.16 -3.59
N GLN A 164 8.29 -15.83 -3.41
CA GLN A 164 9.19 -16.62 -2.56
C GLN A 164 8.73 -16.67 -1.10
N ALA A 165 8.26 -15.55 -0.52
CA ALA A 165 7.76 -15.53 0.85
C ALA A 165 6.51 -16.42 1.03
N ILE A 166 5.61 -16.46 0.04
CA ILE A 166 4.44 -17.34 0.05
C ILE A 166 4.83 -18.81 -0.12
N GLN A 167 5.76 -19.11 -1.03
CA GLN A 167 6.27 -20.47 -1.24
C GLN A 167 6.93 -21.04 0.02
N ASN A 168 7.61 -20.18 0.79
CA ASN A 168 8.32 -20.55 2.01
C ASN A 168 7.47 -20.42 3.30
N ASN A 169 6.17 -20.12 3.19
CA ASN A 169 5.25 -19.97 4.33
C ASN A 169 5.72 -18.94 5.37
N LEU A 170 6.31 -17.83 4.92
CA LEU A 170 6.81 -16.77 5.81
C LEU A 170 5.71 -15.82 6.32
N TRP A 171 4.49 -15.97 5.82
CA TRP A 171 3.30 -15.24 6.26
C TRP A 171 2.35 -16.17 7.02
N ASN A 172 1.41 -15.60 7.77
CA ASN A 172 0.37 -16.39 8.42
C ASN A 172 -0.43 -17.22 7.39
N ALA A 173 -1.04 -18.32 7.84
CA ALA A 173 -1.72 -19.27 6.96
C ALA A 173 -2.80 -18.59 6.11
N GLU A 174 -3.59 -17.69 6.70
CA GLU A 174 -4.70 -17.02 6.02
C GLU A 174 -4.25 -16.13 4.84
N VAL A 175 -3.16 -15.37 5.01
CA VAL A 175 -2.59 -14.58 3.90
C VAL A 175 -1.95 -15.53 2.88
N THR A 176 -1.21 -16.53 3.34
CA THR A 176 -0.54 -17.50 2.47
C THR A 176 -1.53 -18.21 1.56
N ASP A 177 -2.61 -18.76 2.13
CA ASP A 177 -3.64 -19.50 1.40
C ASP A 177 -4.42 -18.62 0.42
N PHE A 178 -4.60 -17.34 0.73
CA PHE A 178 -5.20 -16.39 -0.19
C PHE A 178 -4.33 -16.14 -1.43
N PHE A 179 -3.01 -16.00 -1.26
CA PHE A 179 -2.10 -15.69 -2.37
C PHE A 179 -1.68 -16.91 -3.19
N ARG A 180 -1.68 -18.13 -2.64
CA ARG A 180 -1.35 -19.36 -3.40
C ARG A 180 -2.08 -19.49 -4.74
N PRO A 181 -3.43 -19.40 -4.82
CA PRO A 181 -4.12 -19.52 -6.10
C PRO A 181 -3.82 -18.35 -7.06
N ILE A 182 -3.49 -17.16 -6.54
CA ILE A 182 -3.08 -16.02 -7.37
C ILE A 182 -1.70 -16.28 -8.00
N LEU A 183 -0.77 -16.84 -7.23
CA LEU A 183 0.59 -17.14 -7.68
C LEU A 183 0.66 -18.37 -8.59
N ALA A 184 -0.28 -19.31 -8.45
CA ALA A 184 -0.41 -20.45 -9.36
C ALA A 184 -0.78 -20.03 -10.81
N GLN A 185 -1.31 -18.83 -10.99
CA GLN A 185 -1.58 -18.27 -12.31
C GLN A 185 -0.34 -17.55 -12.86
N PRO A 186 -0.05 -17.69 -14.16
CA PRO A 186 1.04 -16.94 -14.78
C PRO A 186 0.80 -15.43 -14.66
N PRO A 187 1.86 -14.61 -14.54
CA PRO A 187 1.71 -13.17 -14.44
C PRO A 187 1.04 -12.61 -15.71
N GLY A 188 -0.09 -11.92 -15.53
CA GLY A 188 -0.77 -11.21 -16.61
C GLY A 188 -0.05 -9.93 -17.03
N THR A 189 -0.49 -9.35 -18.15
CA THR A 189 -0.01 -8.03 -18.64
C THR A 189 -0.34 -6.91 -17.67
N ASN A 190 -1.53 -6.94 -17.09
CA ASN A 190 -1.98 -5.95 -16.10
C ASN A 190 -1.56 -6.36 -14.69
N ALA A 191 -1.43 -5.38 -13.80
CA ALA A 191 -1.19 -5.63 -12.38
C ALA A 191 -2.38 -6.34 -11.75
N THR A 192 -2.13 -7.51 -11.16
CA THR A 192 -3.12 -8.20 -10.32
C THR A 192 -3.37 -7.36 -9.07
N MET A 193 -4.61 -7.10 -8.72
CA MET A 193 -4.94 -6.29 -7.52
C MET A 193 -6.23 -6.76 -6.89
N GLY A 194 -6.39 -6.47 -5.61
CA GLY A 194 -7.55 -6.96 -4.89
C GLY A 194 -7.54 -6.64 -3.42
N PHE A 195 -8.43 -7.29 -2.70
CA PHE A 195 -8.47 -7.25 -1.25
C PHE A 195 -9.04 -8.54 -0.66
N LYS A 196 -8.79 -8.71 0.63
CA LYS A 196 -9.48 -9.66 1.49
C LYS A 196 -9.90 -8.92 2.77
N ASP A 197 -11.16 -9.04 3.15
CA ASP A 197 -11.69 -8.57 4.43
C ASP A 197 -12.24 -9.79 5.17
N PHE A 198 -11.54 -10.22 6.21
CA PHE A 198 -11.86 -11.42 6.98
C PHE A 198 -13.09 -11.20 7.86
N GLU A 199 -13.26 -9.99 8.39
CA GLU A 199 -14.44 -9.63 9.21
C GLU A 199 -15.71 -9.59 8.37
N ALA A 200 -15.65 -8.95 7.20
CA ALA A 200 -16.79 -8.88 6.28
C ALA A 200 -16.99 -10.15 5.45
N LYS A 201 -16.05 -11.11 5.51
CA LYS A 201 -16.01 -12.33 4.68
C LYS A 201 -16.11 -12.02 3.18
N THR A 202 -15.51 -10.92 2.74
CA THR A 202 -15.50 -10.50 1.33
C THR A 202 -14.09 -10.53 0.76
N SER A 203 -13.99 -10.75 -0.55
CA SER A 203 -12.74 -10.67 -1.28
C SER A 203 -13.00 -10.25 -2.72
N PHE A 204 -11.98 -9.65 -3.31
CA PHE A 204 -11.98 -9.27 -4.72
C PHE A 204 -10.59 -9.51 -5.29
N VAL A 205 -10.53 -10.08 -6.49
CA VAL A 205 -9.30 -10.28 -7.26
C VAL A 205 -9.58 -9.81 -8.69
N LYS A 206 -8.68 -9.00 -9.22
CA LYS A 206 -8.69 -8.48 -10.59
C LYS A 206 -7.36 -8.77 -11.28
#